data_AF-A0A7C2VXY5-F1
#
_entry.id   AF-A0A7C2VXY5-F1
#
_cell.length_a   1.000
_cell.length_b   1.000
_cell.length_c   1.000
_cell.angle_alpha   90.00
_cell.angle_beta   90.00
_cell.angle_gamma   90.00
#
_symmetry.space_group_name_H-M   'P 1'
#
loop_
_entity.id
_entity.type
_entity.pdbx_description
1 polymer ?
#
loop_
_entity_poly.entity_id
_entity_poly.type
_entity_poly.pdbx_seq_one_letter_code
_entity_poly.pdbx_strand_id
1 'polypeptide(L)'
;MRRRPVLYLDAELDASEFLRRAYRVARGLGLERPPEGLHYFALPGPLTHPAVFEEVAALVHSLGEPLVILDSLSVACAGADLERQAVATDLMQRLRSLGTVLVLDHIPKPQPGVPLHTYRPFGSQFKYALGRSVVQVLAAENGPGLVLRQTKSTFGPKAEPLALALTFTNQVVTITRTALSAPELAGVAEHLPALEKVARALAESADGATPEQLAQDLGMSPKTVRNHLSALRLQGRAEPTGDGRWQALQKQTGTLSQIPTSLRAGNWESLSGRSEKQPARHSRFPDSLGTGNRESQPGCSEKQANRLSQNHKALGAVTCESQPVCFAGAPSETAGGQPFPIPDV
;
A
#
# COMPACT_ATOMS: atom_id res chain seq x y z
N MET A 1 -19.95 -14.24 -9.60
CA MET A 1 -18.97 -13.82 -8.58
C MET A 1 -19.62 -12.74 -7.72
N ARG A 2 -19.62 -12.87 -6.39
CA ARG A 2 -20.17 -11.85 -5.48
C ARG A 2 -19.10 -10.78 -5.26
N ARG A 3 -19.44 -9.50 -5.48
CA ARG A 3 -18.53 -8.39 -5.17
C ARG A 3 -18.41 -8.26 -3.66
N ARG A 4 -17.19 -8.11 -3.15
CA ARG A 4 -16.95 -7.79 -1.74
C ARG A 4 -16.69 -6.28 -1.62
N PRO A 5 -17.16 -5.63 -0.55
CA PRO A 5 -16.77 -4.26 -0.26
C PRO A 5 -15.26 -4.13 -0.08
N VAL A 6 -14.75 -2.92 -0.28
CA VAL A 6 -13.37 -2.52 -0.05
C VAL A 6 -13.38 -1.41 0.99
N LEU A 7 -12.58 -1.53 2.04
CA LEU A 7 -12.39 -0.48 3.05
C LEU A 7 -10.98 0.09 2.91
N TYR A 8 -10.88 1.35 2.53
CA TYR A 8 -9.62 2.10 2.44
C TYR A 8 -9.41 2.87 3.74
N LEU A 9 -8.41 2.45 4.51
CA LEU A 9 -7.95 3.11 5.73
C LEU A 9 -6.79 4.04 5.36
N ASP A 10 -7.00 5.34 5.56
CA ASP A 10 -6.05 6.38 5.18
C ASP A 10 -5.47 7.05 6.42
N ALA A 11 -4.15 7.02 6.53
CA ALA A 11 -3.38 7.67 7.59
C ALA A 11 -2.71 8.98 7.13
N GLU A 12 -2.76 9.29 5.84
CA GLU A 12 -1.92 10.31 5.20
C GLU A 12 -2.73 11.48 4.65
N LEU A 13 -3.91 11.23 4.09
CA LEU A 13 -4.72 12.21 3.38
C LEU A 13 -6.13 12.32 3.99
N ASP A 14 -6.88 13.30 3.49
CA ASP A 14 -8.27 13.51 3.84
C ASP A 14 -9.25 12.95 2.78
N ALA A 15 -10.53 12.89 3.14
CA ALA A 15 -11.59 12.37 2.29
C ALA A 15 -11.73 13.13 0.95
N SER A 16 -11.45 14.43 0.94
CA SER A 16 -11.57 15.27 -0.25
C SER A 16 -10.48 14.89 -1.27
N GLU A 17 -9.25 14.78 -0.80
CA GLU A 17 -8.11 14.41 -1.64
C GLU A 17 -8.21 12.95 -2.11
N PHE A 18 -8.64 12.04 -1.24
CA PHE A 18 -8.93 10.66 -1.61
C PHE A 18 -9.98 10.60 -2.73
N LEU A 19 -11.11 11.29 -2.56
CA LEU A 19 -12.20 11.29 -3.53
C LEU A 19 -11.75 11.87 -4.86
N ARG A 20 -11.06 13.01 -4.84
CA ARG A 20 -10.50 13.66 -6.03
C ARG A 20 -9.62 12.69 -6.83
N ARG A 21 -8.73 11.94 -6.16
CA ARG A 21 -7.86 10.94 -6.80
C ARG A 21 -8.64 9.73 -7.30
N ALA A 22 -9.57 9.20 -6.51
CA ALA A 22 -10.40 8.06 -6.88
C ALA A 22 -11.19 8.35 -8.18
N TYR A 23 -11.76 9.54 -8.33
CA TYR A 23 -12.44 9.95 -9.56
C TYR A 23 -11.50 10.04 -10.77
N ARG A 24 -10.27 10.54 -10.60
CA ARG A 24 -9.29 10.59 -11.70
C ARG A 24 -8.89 9.20 -12.18
N VAL A 25 -8.70 8.25 -11.25
CA VAL A 25 -8.42 6.85 -11.57
C VAL A 25 -9.64 6.19 -12.22
N ALA A 26 -10.83 6.38 -11.67
CA ALA A 26 -12.07 5.84 -12.23
C ALA A 26 -12.27 6.26 -13.69
N ARG A 27 -12.09 7.55 -13.99
CA ARG A 27 -12.17 8.06 -15.38
C ARG A 27 -11.12 7.43 -16.29
N GLY A 28 -9.91 7.17 -15.80
CA GLY A 28 -8.87 6.50 -16.58
C GLY A 28 -9.17 5.04 -16.87
N LEU A 29 -10.03 4.41 -16.06
CA LEU A 29 -10.58 3.08 -16.29
C LEU A 29 -11.87 3.10 -17.12
N GLY A 30 -12.29 4.27 -17.64
CA GLY A 30 -13.52 4.43 -18.41
C GLY A 30 -14.80 4.45 -17.57
N LEU A 31 -14.69 4.71 -16.26
CA LEU A 31 -15.83 4.82 -15.33
C LEU A 31 -16.14 6.29 -15.06
N GLU A 32 -17.42 6.63 -14.95
CA GLU A 32 -17.85 8.00 -14.61
C GLU A 32 -17.49 8.39 -13.17
N ARG A 33 -17.33 7.40 -12.29
CA ARG A 33 -17.16 7.56 -10.84
C ARG A 33 -16.51 6.34 -10.22
N PRO A 34 -15.94 6.44 -9.00
CA PRO A 34 -15.41 5.29 -8.28
C PRO A 34 -16.46 4.16 -8.16
N PRO A 35 -16.03 2.89 -8.22
CA PRO A 35 -16.92 1.74 -8.09
C PRO A 35 -17.71 1.75 -6.78
N GLU A 36 -18.95 1.24 -6.84
CA GLU A 36 -19.73 0.95 -5.64
C GLU A 36 -18.99 -0.01 -4.70
N GLY A 37 -19.19 0.17 -3.39
CA GLY A 37 -18.58 -0.66 -2.36
C GLY A 37 -17.14 -0.27 -2.01
N LEU A 38 -16.61 0.84 -2.52
CA LEU A 38 -15.39 1.47 -2.02
C LEU A 38 -15.75 2.39 -0.84
N HIS A 39 -15.40 1.96 0.37
CA HIS A 39 -15.54 2.71 1.60
C HIS A 39 -14.22 3.38 1.96
N TYR A 40 -14.29 4.60 2.47
CA TYR A 40 -13.14 5.37 2.93
C TYR A 40 -13.25 5.65 4.42
N PHE A 41 -12.13 5.53 5.13
CA PHE A 41 -12.04 5.88 6.55
C PHE A 41 -10.67 6.52 6.84
N ALA A 42 -10.69 7.82 7.16
CA ALA A 42 -9.51 8.51 7.67
C ALA A 42 -9.26 8.08 9.11
N LEU A 43 -8.06 7.59 9.40
CA LEU A 43 -7.71 7.16 10.75
C LEU A 43 -7.65 8.36 11.70
N PRO A 44 -8.40 8.36 12.82
CA PRO A 44 -8.37 9.47 13.78
C PRO A 44 -7.09 9.51 14.63
N GLY A 45 -6.24 8.49 14.52
CA GLY A 45 -4.97 8.38 15.23
C GLY A 45 -4.23 7.08 14.89
N PRO A 46 -3.13 6.77 15.60
CA PRO A 46 -2.34 5.57 15.32
C PRO A 46 -3.16 4.30 15.52
N LEU A 47 -3.07 3.38 14.55
CA LEU A 47 -3.72 2.07 14.55
C LEU A 47 -3.23 1.16 15.69
N THR A 48 -2.09 1.48 16.29
CA THR A 48 -1.58 0.81 17.50
C THR A 48 -2.39 1.17 18.75
N HIS A 49 -3.16 2.26 18.73
CA HIS A 49 -4.04 2.63 19.82
C HIS A 49 -5.27 1.71 19.87
N PRO A 50 -5.59 1.07 21.02
CA PRO A 50 -6.67 0.09 21.11
C PRO A 50 -8.03 0.61 20.61
N ALA A 51 -8.43 1.81 21.01
CA ALA A 51 -9.71 2.39 20.61
C ALA A 51 -9.83 2.60 19.08
N VAL A 52 -8.74 3.01 18.41
CA VAL A 52 -8.72 3.19 16.95
C VAL A 52 -8.84 1.83 16.27
N PHE A 53 -8.13 0.82 16.78
CA PHE A 53 -8.19 -0.53 16.23
C PHE A 53 -9.59 -1.16 16.41
N GLU A 54 -10.22 -0.96 17.57
CA GLU A 54 -11.58 -1.45 17.84
C GLU A 54 -12.61 -0.81 16.91
N GLU A 55 -12.49 0.49 16.63
CA GLU A 55 -13.34 1.20 15.67
C GLU A 55 -13.17 0.62 14.25
N VAL A 56 -11.93 0.41 13.81
CA VAL A 56 -11.65 -0.23 12.52
C VAL A 56 -12.20 -1.66 12.46
N ALA A 57 -12.04 -2.45 13.53
CA ALA A 57 -12.56 -3.81 13.60
C ALA A 57 -14.10 -3.84 13.53
N ALA A 58 -14.78 -2.88 14.19
CA ALA A 58 -16.22 -2.73 14.11
C ALA A 58 -16.69 -2.37 12.70
N LEU A 59 -15.96 -1.51 11.97
CA LEU A 59 -16.22 -1.19 10.57
C LEU A 59 -16.03 -2.40 9.65
N VAL A 60 -14.94 -3.16 9.83
CA VAL A 60 -14.70 -4.39 9.07
C VAL A 60 -15.83 -5.40 9.28
N HIS A 61 -16.32 -5.54 10.51
CA HIS A 61 -17.44 -6.41 10.83
C HIS A 61 -18.75 -5.94 10.19
N SER A 62 -19.08 -4.64 10.30
CA SER A 62 -20.33 -4.10 9.75
C SER A 62 -20.40 -4.16 8.22
N LEU A 63 -19.25 -4.12 7.54
CA LEU A 63 -19.14 -4.25 6.09
C LEU A 63 -19.13 -5.71 5.59
N GLY A 64 -19.21 -6.69 6.50
CA GLY A 64 -19.24 -8.11 6.12
C GLY A 64 -17.90 -8.61 5.56
N GLU A 65 -16.81 -8.31 6.26
CA GLU A 65 -15.43 -8.73 5.93
C GLU A 65 -14.97 -8.20 4.54
N PRO A 66 -14.72 -6.88 4.41
CA PRO A 66 -14.21 -6.29 3.19
C PRO A 66 -12.77 -6.72 2.86
N LEU A 67 -12.30 -6.39 1.65
CA LEU A 67 -10.86 -6.20 1.45
C LEU A 67 -10.45 -4.90 2.15
N VAL A 68 -9.55 -4.97 3.13
CA VAL A 68 -9.01 -3.79 3.80
C VAL A 68 -7.74 -3.34 3.08
N ILE A 69 -7.65 -2.06 2.73
CA ILE A 69 -6.45 -1.42 2.20
C ILE A 69 -5.97 -0.43 3.26
N LEU A 70 -4.71 -0.52 3.69
CA LEU A 70 -4.11 0.40 4.65
C LEU A 70 -3.02 1.23 3.97
N ASP A 71 -3.19 2.55 3.96
CA ASP A 71 -2.28 3.53 3.37
C ASP A 71 -1.84 4.59 4.39
N SER A 72 -0.62 4.54 4.93
CA SER A 72 0.37 3.47 4.88
C SER A 72 0.66 2.92 6.27
N LEU A 73 1.26 1.73 6.38
CA LEU A 73 1.56 1.08 7.67
C LEU A 73 2.45 1.93 8.56
N SER A 74 3.49 2.50 7.99
CA SER A 74 4.50 3.28 8.72
C SER A 74 3.88 4.56 9.31
N VAL A 75 2.99 5.24 8.57
CA VAL A 75 2.28 6.43 9.06
C VAL A 75 1.15 6.05 10.02
N ALA A 76 0.35 5.03 9.69
CA ALA A 76 -0.73 4.53 10.54
C ALA A 76 -0.24 4.04 11.91
N CYS A 77 1.06 3.73 12.06
CA CYS A 77 1.65 3.30 13.32
C CYS A 77 2.62 4.34 13.90
N ALA A 78 2.45 5.63 13.56
CA ALA A 78 3.27 6.71 14.08
C ALA A 78 3.37 6.65 15.62
N GLY A 79 4.61 6.80 16.13
CA GLY A 79 4.92 6.68 17.56
C GLY A 79 5.23 5.26 18.04
N ALA A 80 5.01 4.23 17.23
CA ALA A 80 5.44 2.87 17.52
C ALA A 80 6.85 2.59 17.00
N ASP A 81 7.66 1.87 17.78
CA ASP A 81 8.96 1.37 17.35
C ASP A 81 8.78 0.13 16.46
N LEU A 82 8.65 0.34 15.15
CA LEU A 82 8.48 -0.72 14.16
C LEU A 82 9.76 -1.53 13.89
N GLU A 83 10.93 -1.11 14.39
CA GLU A 83 12.17 -1.90 14.30
C GLU A 83 12.15 -3.04 15.32
N ARG A 84 11.50 -2.83 16.46
CA ARG A 84 11.36 -3.83 17.52
C ARG A 84 10.45 -4.98 17.08
N GLN A 85 11.03 -6.18 17.01
CA GLN A 85 10.36 -7.41 16.55
C GLN A 85 8.99 -7.67 17.19
N ALA A 86 8.85 -7.48 18.50
CA ALA A 86 7.59 -7.77 19.18
C ALA A 86 6.47 -6.79 18.79
N VAL A 87 6.79 -5.50 18.54
CA VAL A 87 5.82 -4.51 18.04
C VAL A 87 5.36 -4.89 16.65
N ALA A 88 6.31 -5.13 15.74
CA ALA A 88 6.00 -5.49 14.37
C ALA A 88 5.19 -6.79 14.28
N THR A 89 5.52 -7.79 15.12
CA THR A 89 4.80 -9.07 15.15
C THR A 89 3.37 -8.90 15.67
N ASP A 90 3.18 -8.18 16.78
CA ASP A 90 1.84 -7.89 17.33
C ASP A 90 0.98 -7.14 16.31
N LEU A 91 1.53 -6.09 15.69
CA LEU A 91 0.84 -5.33 14.65
C LEU A 91 0.43 -6.20 13.46
N MET A 92 1.34 -7.04 12.94
CA MET A 92 1.02 -7.94 11.82
C MET A 92 -0.02 -9.00 12.20
N GLN A 93 -0.09 -9.43 13.46
CA GLN A 93 -1.13 -10.32 13.96
C GLN A 93 -2.48 -9.62 14.07
N ARG A 94 -2.50 -8.38 14.59
CA ARG A 94 -3.70 -7.53 14.62
C ARG A 94 -4.25 -7.27 13.22
N LEU A 95 -3.40 -6.88 12.27
CA LEU A 95 -3.84 -6.70 10.88
C LEU A 95 -4.44 -7.98 10.29
N ARG A 96 -3.88 -9.15 10.63
CA ARG A 96 -4.41 -10.44 10.19
C ARG A 96 -5.81 -10.73 10.76
N SER A 97 -6.14 -10.24 11.95
CA SER A 97 -7.48 -10.45 12.52
C SER A 97 -8.58 -9.66 11.80
N LEU A 98 -8.22 -8.66 10.99
CA LEU A 98 -9.15 -7.92 10.12
C LEU A 98 -9.54 -8.70 8.84
N GLY A 99 -8.97 -9.89 8.62
CA GLY A 99 -9.27 -10.73 7.46
C GLY A 99 -8.31 -10.51 6.29
N THR A 100 -8.83 -10.10 5.12
CA THR A 100 -7.99 -9.88 3.92
C THR A 100 -7.50 -8.44 3.91
N VAL A 101 -6.20 -8.23 4.11
CA VAL A 101 -5.60 -6.90 4.18
C VAL A 101 -4.48 -6.75 3.13
N LEU A 102 -4.52 -5.64 2.40
CA LEU A 102 -3.43 -5.11 1.59
C LEU A 102 -2.85 -3.90 2.33
N VAL A 103 -1.54 -3.90 2.54
CA VAL A 103 -0.85 -2.88 3.32
C VAL A 103 0.19 -2.20 2.44
N LEU A 104 0.11 -0.88 2.33
CA LEU A 104 1.16 -0.06 1.72
C LEU A 104 2.20 0.27 2.79
N ASP A 105 3.47 0.21 2.44
CA ASP A 105 4.55 0.48 3.39
C ASP A 105 5.74 1.09 2.67
N HIS A 106 6.47 1.93 3.40
CA HIS A 106 7.64 2.61 2.86
C HIS A 106 8.89 1.73 2.96
N ILE A 107 9.82 1.93 2.04
CA ILE A 107 11.19 1.47 2.18
C ILE A 107 12.02 2.54 2.90
N PRO A 108 13.12 2.19 3.59
CA PRO A 108 14.04 3.20 4.10
C PRO A 108 14.63 3.99 2.93
N LYS A 109 15.13 5.20 3.24
CA LYS A 109 15.76 6.08 2.24
C LYS A 109 16.82 5.30 1.44
N PRO A 110 16.71 5.23 0.10
CA PRO A 110 17.71 4.60 -0.74
C PRO A 110 19.08 5.22 -0.54
N GLN A 111 20.11 4.37 -0.50
CA GLN A 111 21.51 4.74 -0.35
C GLN A 111 22.15 4.71 -1.74
N PRO A 112 23.01 5.69 -2.07
CA PRO A 112 23.71 5.71 -3.34
C PRO A 112 24.45 4.39 -3.61
N GLY A 113 24.31 3.86 -4.83
CA GLY A 113 24.97 2.62 -5.25
C GLY A 113 24.29 1.32 -4.78
N VAL A 114 23.25 1.38 -3.95
CA VAL A 114 22.50 0.19 -3.52
C VAL A 114 21.27 0.00 -4.43
N PRO A 115 21.15 -1.13 -5.16
CA PRO A 115 20.02 -1.34 -6.06
C PRO A 115 18.66 -1.40 -5.32
N LEU A 116 17.64 -0.69 -5.82
CA LEU A 116 16.32 -0.60 -5.16
C LEU A 116 15.66 -1.96 -4.91
N HIS A 117 15.86 -2.98 -5.75
CA HIS A 117 15.27 -4.31 -5.54
C HIS A 117 15.76 -5.04 -4.27
N THR A 118 16.85 -4.58 -3.68
CA THR A 118 17.41 -5.14 -2.44
C THR A 118 16.69 -4.62 -1.20
N TYR A 119 16.04 -3.46 -1.30
CA TYR A 119 15.30 -2.85 -0.21
C TYR A 119 14.14 -3.73 0.25
N ARG A 120 13.82 -3.58 1.53
CA ARG A 120 12.69 -4.22 2.20
C ARG A 120 11.87 -3.12 2.89
N PRO A 121 10.62 -3.42 3.29
CA PRO A 121 9.85 -2.47 4.07
C PRO A 121 10.64 -2.00 5.30
N PHE A 122 10.56 -0.71 5.62
CA PHE A 122 11.22 -0.09 6.76
C PHE A 122 10.90 -0.83 8.07
N GLY A 123 11.77 -0.83 9.07
CA GLY A 123 11.52 -1.50 10.34
C GLY A 123 11.86 -2.99 10.35
N SER A 124 11.18 -3.76 11.18
CA SER A 124 11.51 -5.16 11.44
C SER A 124 11.30 -6.06 10.22
N GLN A 125 12.26 -6.95 9.96
CA GLN A 125 12.16 -8.00 8.93
C GLN A 125 10.90 -8.86 9.09
N PHE A 126 10.34 -8.96 10.31
CA PHE A 126 9.14 -9.74 10.59
C PHE A 126 7.92 -9.28 9.78
N LYS A 127 7.85 -8.01 9.35
CA LYS A 127 6.81 -7.56 8.41
C LYS A 127 6.87 -8.33 7.09
N TYR A 128 8.07 -8.46 6.53
CA TYR A 128 8.31 -9.27 5.34
C TYR A 128 8.09 -10.76 5.61
N ALA A 129 8.51 -11.29 6.76
CA ALA A 129 8.36 -12.71 7.10
C ALA A 129 6.90 -13.12 7.34
N LEU A 130 6.05 -12.24 7.90
CA LEU A 130 4.65 -12.54 8.19
C LEU A 130 3.69 -12.23 7.03
N GLY A 131 4.09 -11.38 6.08
CA GLY A 131 3.35 -11.15 4.84
C GLY A 131 3.30 -12.42 3.98
N ARG A 132 2.10 -12.82 3.53
CA ARG A 132 1.89 -14.00 2.67
C ARG A 132 2.24 -13.76 1.20
N SER A 133 2.08 -12.51 0.77
CA SER A 133 2.49 -12.00 -0.53
C SER A 133 3.15 -10.65 -0.29
N VAL A 134 4.28 -10.40 -0.94
CA VAL A 134 4.96 -9.10 -0.88
C VAL A 134 5.24 -8.65 -2.30
N VAL A 135 4.68 -7.50 -2.66
CA VAL A 135 4.90 -6.84 -3.95
C VAL A 135 5.72 -5.58 -3.69
N GLN A 136 6.83 -5.45 -4.40
CA GLN A 136 7.64 -4.26 -4.43
C GLN A 136 7.25 -3.43 -5.64
N VAL A 137 7.08 -2.12 -5.45
CA VAL A 137 6.90 -1.15 -6.52
C VAL A 137 8.27 -0.53 -6.82
N LEU A 138 8.71 -0.62 -8.07
CA LEU A 138 9.90 0.07 -8.57
C LEU A 138 9.43 1.13 -9.57
N ALA A 139 9.59 2.40 -9.25
CA ALA A 139 9.24 3.51 -10.12
C ALA A 139 10.46 3.99 -10.92
N ALA A 140 10.24 4.45 -12.15
CA ALA A 140 11.25 5.18 -12.91
C ALA A 140 11.54 6.51 -12.21
N GLU A 141 12.81 6.93 -12.14
CA GLU A 141 13.17 8.17 -11.44
C GLU A 141 12.52 9.42 -12.05
N ASN A 142 12.49 9.48 -13.39
CA ASN A 142 11.98 10.64 -14.15
C ASN A 142 10.89 10.26 -15.16
N GLY A 143 10.35 9.03 -15.06
CA GLY A 143 9.44 8.46 -16.05
C GLY A 143 8.08 8.07 -15.45
N PRO A 144 7.04 7.92 -16.30
CA PRO A 144 5.73 7.43 -15.88
C PRO A 144 5.70 5.93 -15.55
N GLY A 145 6.81 5.23 -15.78
CA GLY A 145 6.88 3.79 -15.68
C GLY A 145 7.03 3.27 -14.25
N LEU A 146 6.37 2.15 -13.96
CA LEU A 146 6.58 1.37 -12.75
C LEU A 146 6.56 -0.13 -13.02
N VAL A 147 7.29 -0.87 -12.19
CA VAL A 147 7.28 -2.34 -12.19
C VAL A 147 6.78 -2.83 -10.83
N LEU A 148 5.70 -3.62 -10.85
CA LEU A 148 5.25 -4.40 -9.70
C LEU A 148 5.96 -5.75 -9.71
N ARG A 149 6.79 -5.99 -8.71
CA ARG A 149 7.56 -7.23 -8.57
C ARG A 149 7.13 -7.98 -7.33
N GLN A 150 6.61 -9.19 -7.49
CA GLN A 150 6.35 -10.05 -6.35
C GLN A 150 7.69 -10.60 -5.82
N THR A 151 8.08 -10.14 -4.64
CA THR A 151 9.34 -10.55 -3.98
C THR A 151 9.13 -11.78 -3.10
N LYS A 152 7.90 -12.00 -2.62
CA LYS A 152 7.49 -13.14 -1.82
C LYS A 152 6.11 -13.65 -2.23
N SER A 153 5.97 -14.97 -2.30
CA SER A 153 4.72 -15.71 -2.41
C SER A 153 4.84 -16.95 -1.54
N THR A 154 3.95 -17.13 -0.56
CA THR A 154 4.00 -18.28 0.35
C THR A 154 3.30 -19.52 -0.21
N PHE A 155 2.28 -19.35 -1.05
CA PHE A 155 1.40 -20.43 -1.49
C PHE A 155 1.59 -20.83 -2.96
N GLY A 156 2.67 -20.39 -3.61
CA GLY A 156 2.91 -20.70 -5.01
C GLY A 156 4.13 -19.99 -5.60
N PRO A 157 4.35 -20.12 -6.91
CA PRO A 157 5.39 -19.38 -7.60
C PRO A 157 5.16 -17.86 -7.48
N LYS A 158 6.23 -17.09 -7.69
CA LYS A 158 6.13 -15.63 -7.82
C LYS A 158 5.53 -15.31 -9.19
N ALA A 159 4.62 -14.35 -9.23
CA ALA A 159 4.10 -13.80 -10.48
C ALA A 159 5.23 -13.16 -11.30
N GLU A 160 5.10 -13.21 -12.62
CA GLU A 160 5.95 -12.43 -13.53
C GLU A 160 5.82 -10.93 -13.18
N PRO A 161 6.90 -10.14 -13.27
CA PRO A 161 6.82 -8.70 -13.01
C PRO A 161 5.81 -8.02 -13.94
N LEU A 162 4.99 -7.13 -13.38
CA LEU A 162 4.02 -6.36 -14.15
C LEU A 162 4.57 -4.95 -14.39
N ALA A 163 4.91 -4.67 -15.64
CA ALA A 163 5.31 -3.36 -16.13
C ALA A 163 4.08 -2.51 -16.46
N LEU A 164 4.01 -1.31 -15.88
CA LEU A 164 2.93 -0.35 -16.06
C LEU A 164 3.49 1.01 -16.45
N ALA A 165 2.76 1.76 -17.28
CA ALA A 165 2.99 3.18 -17.53
C ALA A 165 1.79 3.98 -17.02
N LEU A 166 2.05 5.06 -16.29
CA LEU A 166 1.04 5.90 -15.67
C LEU A 166 1.03 7.29 -16.29
N THR A 167 -0.10 7.75 -16.80
CA THR A 167 -0.23 9.13 -17.25
C THR A 167 -1.07 9.91 -16.26
N PHE A 168 -0.50 10.96 -15.69
CA PHE A 168 -1.20 11.87 -14.78
C PHE A 168 -1.59 13.14 -15.54
N THR A 169 -2.90 13.39 -15.63
CA THR A 169 -3.45 14.69 -16.09
C THR A 169 -4.34 15.25 -15.00
N ASN A 170 -4.70 16.54 -15.07
CA ASN A 170 -5.58 17.16 -14.07
C ASN A 170 -6.92 16.42 -13.91
N GLN A 171 -7.43 15.83 -15.00
CA GLN A 171 -8.74 15.18 -15.04
C GLN A 171 -8.66 13.66 -14.88
N VAL A 172 -7.61 13.01 -15.38
CA VAL A 172 -7.57 11.55 -15.54
C VAL A 172 -6.20 11.01 -15.14
N VAL A 173 -6.20 9.84 -14.49
CA VAL A 173 -5.02 9.00 -14.30
C VAL A 173 -5.22 7.72 -15.09
N THR A 174 -4.44 7.51 -16.15
CA THR A 174 -4.46 6.25 -16.92
C THR A 174 -3.36 5.32 -16.45
N ILE A 175 -3.62 4.02 -16.51
CA ILE A 175 -2.67 2.95 -16.18
C ILE A 175 -2.69 1.95 -17.33
N THR A 176 -1.57 1.81 -18.04
CA THR A 176 -1.44 0.88 -19.16
C THR A 176 -0.39 -0.16 -18.86
N ARG A 177 -0.63 -1.42 -19.23
CA ARG A 177 0.41 -2.44 -19.16
C ARG A 177 1.34 -2.26 -20.35
N THR A 178 2.64 -2.28 -20.09
CA THR A 178 3.68 -2.13 -21.10
C THR A 178 4.70 -3.28 -21.01
N ALA A 179 5.63 -3.33 -21.96
CA ALA A 179 6.73 -4.28 -21.94
C ALA A 179 7.82 -3.85 -20.95
N LEU A 180 8.57 -4.79 -20.37
CA LEU A 180 9.72 -4.46 -19.50
C LEU A 180 10.86 -3.71 -20.23
N SER A 181 10.88 -3.77 -21.56
CA SER A 181 11.80 -3.04 -22.45
C SER A 181 11.27 -1.68 -22.89
N ALA A 182 10.08 -1.27 -22.44
CA ALA A 182 9.47 -0.02 -22.89
C ALA A 182 10.26 1.20 -22.37
N PRO A 183 10.39 2.27 -23.18
CA PRO A 183 11.20 3.45 -22.84
C PRO A 183 10.72 4.17 -21.58
N GLU A 184 9.43 4.07 -21.24
CA GLU A 184 8.83 4.65 -20.02
C GLU A 184 9.44 4.07 -18.73
N LEU A 185 10.05 2.90 -18.81
CA LEU A 185 10.73 2.20 -17.71
C LEU A 185 12.23 2.48 -17.65
N ALA A 186 12.73 3.47 -18.39
CA ALA A 186 14.12 3.92 -18.29
C ALA A 186 14.51 4.18 -16.83
N GLY A 187 15.69 3.72 -16.42
CA GLY A 187 16.18 3.77 -15.04
C GLY A 187 15.68 2.62 -14.14
N VAL A 188 14.42 2.16 -14.28
CA VAL A 188 13.91 0.99 -13.51
C VAL A 188 14.74 -0.27 -13.80
N ALA A 189 15.14 -0.38 -15.07
CA ALA A 189 16.11 -1.29 -15.62
C ALA A 189 17.28 -1.67 -14.70
N GLU A 190 17.94 -0.67 -14.12
CA GLU A 190 19.16 -0.83 -13.34
C GLU A 190 18.89 -1.51 -12.01
N HIS A 191 17.67 -1.31 -11.50
CA HIS A 191 17.18 -1.87 -10.28
C HIS A 191 16.51 -3.22 -10.46
N LEU A 192 16.40 -3.78 -11.67
CA LEU A 192 15.87 -5.13 -11.84
C LEU A 192 16.86 -6.20 -11.33
N PRO A 193 16.37 -7.35 -10.81
CA PRO A 193 17.22 -8.50 -10.53
C PRO A 193 17.88 -9.04 -11.80
N ALA A 194 19.01 -9.74 -11.65
CA ALA A 194 19.79 -10.26 -12.78
C ALA A 194 18.97 -11.11 -13.78
N LEU A 195 18.07 -11.97 -13.28
CA LEU A 195 17.17 -12.76 -14.14
C LEU A 195 16.30 -11.88 -15.05
N GLU A 196 15.76 -10.78 -14.52
CA GLU A 196 14.89 -9.87 -15.27
C GLU A 196 15.68 -8.97 -16.22
N LYS A 197 16.94 -8.63 -15.87
CA LYS A 197 17.87 -7.97 -16.79
C LYS A 197 18.18 -8.85 -18.01
N VAL A 198 18.42 -10.14 -17.79
CA VAL A 198 18.61 -11.13 -18.88
C VAL A 198 17.35 -11.26 -19.72
N ALA A 199 16.17 -11.38 -19.10
CA ALA A 199 14.90 -11.48 -19.82
C ALA A 199 14.63 -10.27 -20.71
N ARG A 200 14.93 -9.06 -20.20
CA ARG A 200 14.76 -7.82 -20.96
C ARG A 200 15.74 -7.74 -22.13
N ALA A 201 17.04 -7.96 -21.90
CA ALA A 201 18.04 -7.93 -22.96
C ALA A 201 17.73 -8.95 -24.06
N LEU A 202 17.21 -10.12 -23.69
CA LEU A 202 16.75 -11.11 -24.66
C LEU A 202 15.54 -10.65 -25.48
N ALA A 203 14.60 -9.92 -24.85
CA ALA A 203 13.43 -9.38 -25.54
C ALA A 203 13.75 -8.19 -26.45
N GLU A 204 14.84 -7.48 -26.19
CA GLU A 204 15.38 -6.39 -27.03
C GLU A 204 16.18 -6.92 -28.23
N SER A 205 16.59 -8.20 -28.19
CA SER A 205 17.37 -8.84 -29.25
C SER A 205 16.46 -9.50 -30.29
N ALA A 206 16.24 -8.83 -31.42
CA ALA A 206 15.34 -9.28 -32.49
C ALA A 206 15.72 -10.67 -33.06
N ASP A 207 17.02 -10.91 -33.26
CA ASP A 207 17.56 -12.16 -33.81
C ASP A 207 17.96 -13.17 -32.72
N GLY A 208 17.57 -12.89 -31.46
CA GLY A 208 18.06 -13.61 -30.30
C GLY A 208 19.54 -13.37 -30.00
N ALA A 209 19.97 -13.79 -28.82
CA ALA A 209 21.32 -13.54 -28.31
C ALA A 209 21.98 -14.81 -27.78
N THR A 210 23.30 -14.91 -27.93
CA THR A 210 24.07 -15.98 -27.28
C THR A 210 24.27 -15.66 -25.80
N PRO A 211 24.48 -16.68 -24.94
CA PRO A 211 24.84 -16.43 -23.54
C PRO A 211 26.08 -15.56 -23.36
N GLU A 212 27.04 -15.63 -24.29
CA GLU A 212 28.27 -14.86 -24.27
C GLU A 212 28.02 -13.38 -24.58
N GLN A 213 27.19 -13.08 -25.58
CA GLN A 213 26.77 -11.71 -25.91
C GLN A 213 26.06 -11.07 -24.72
N LEU A 214 25.04 -11.74 -24.18
CA LEU A 214 24.30 -11.26 -23.01
C LEU A 214 25.19 -11.07 -21.77
N ALA A 215 26.18 -11.95 -21.58
CA ALA A 215 27.14 -11.84 -20.48
C ALA A 215 28.01 -10.58 -20.62
N GLN A 216 28.50 -10.31 -21.83
CA GLN A 216 29.25 -9.10 -22.14
C GLN A 216 28.40 -7.84 -21.95
N ASP A 217 27.20 -7.80 -22.53
CA ASP A 217 26.32 -6.62 -22.50
C ASP A 217 25.84 -6.28 -21.09
N LEU A 218 25.58 -7.29 -20.26
CA LEU A 218 25.06 -7.11 -18.90
C LEU A 218 26.15 -7.07 -17.83
N GLY A 219 27.43 -7.23 -18.20
CA GLY A 219 28.54 -7.32 -17.24
C GLY A 219 28.40 -8.50 -16.27
N MET A 220 27.89 -9.64 -16.74
CA MET A 220 27.67 -10.85 -15.95
C MET A 220 28.60 -11.99 -16.39
N SER A 221 28.79 -13.01 -15.56
CA SER A 221 29.50 -14.21 -16.02
C SER A 221 28.65 -15.03 -16.99
N PRO A 222 29.22 -15.67 -18.04
CA PRO A 222 28.47 -16.54 -18.94
C PRO A 222 27.72 -17.66 -18.22
N LYS A 223 28.30 -18.20 -17.12
CA LYS A 223 27.64 -19.21 -16.28
C LYS A 223 26.36 -18.66 -15.64
N THR A 224 26.40 -17.44 -15.11
CA THR A 224 25.23 -16.77 -14.52
C THR A 224 24.12 -16.59 -15.55
N VAL A 225 24.48 -16.13 -16.75
CA VAL A 225 23.52 -15.93 -17.85
C VAL A 225 22.87 -17.26 -18.26
N ARG A 226 23.65 -18.33 -18.45
CA ARG A 226 23.09 -19.66 -18.81
C ARG A 226 22.13 -20.20 -17.74
N ASN A 227 22.44 -19.97 -16.46
CA ASN A 227 21.53 -20.33 -15.36
C ASN A 227 20.22 -19.56 -15.45
N HIS A 228 20.28 -18.26 -15.75
CA HIS A 228 19.10 -17.42 -15.93
C HIS A 228 18.28 -17.80 -17.17
N LEU A 229 18.91 -18.06 -18.32
CA LEU A 229 18.24 -18.54 -19.53
C LEU A 229 17.53 -19.88 -19.28
N SER A 230 18.16 -20.79 -18.55
CA SER A 230 17.54 -22.07 -18.16
C SER A 230 16.31 -21.84 -17.27
N ALA A 231 16.38 -20.91 -16.32
CA ALA A 231 15.24 -20.54 -15.48
C ALA A 231 14.11 -19.89 -16.29
N LEU A 232 14.43 -19.01 -17.24
CA LEU A 232 13.45 -18.40 -18.15
C LEU A 232 12.78 -19.44 -19.05
N ARG A 233 13.53 -20.46 -19.49
CA ARG A 233 12.97 -21.61 -20.23
C ARG A 233 11.94 -22.37 -19.41
N LEU A 234 12.27 -22.67 -18.16
CA LEU A 234 11.35 -23.34 -17.24
C LEU A 234 10.09 -22.50 -16.96
N GLN A 235 10.19 -21.18 -17.07
CA GLN A 235 9.06 -20.26 -16.96
C GLN A 235 8.28 -20.07 -18.28
N GLY A 236 8.73 -20.68 -19.38
CA GLY A 236 8.14 -20.48 -20.71
C GLY A 236 8.31 -19.05 -21.25
N ARG A 237 9.40 -18.37 -20.86
CA ARG A 237 9.71 -16.98 -21.25
C ARG A 237 10.85 -16.87 -22.26
N ALA A 238 11.59 -17.94 -22.49
CA ALA A 238 12.70 -17.98 -23.44
C ALA A 238 12.90 -19.40 -23.97
N GLU A 239 13.48 -19.52 -25.16
CA GLU A 239 13.82 -20.81 -25.74
C GLU A 239 15.10 -20.73 -26.59
N PRO A 240 15.86 -21.84 -26.72
CA PRO A 240 17.01 -21.89 -27.61
C PRO A 240 16.56 -22.03 -29.08
N THR A 241 17.25 -21.35 -29.98
CA THR A 241 16.97 -21.35 -31.44
C THR A 241 17.73 -22.44 -32.22
N GLY A 242 18.54 -23.25 -31.54
CA GLY A 242 19.26 -24.39 -32.11
C GLY A 242 20.67 -24.08 -32.64
N ASP A 243 20.98 -22.82 -32.90
CA ASP A 243 22.30 -22.30 -33.31
C ASP A 243 23.14 -21.77 -32.13
N GLY A 244 22.72 -22.09 -30.90
CA GLY A 244 23.34 -21.61 -29.66
C GLY A 244 22.81 -20.25 -29.19
N ARG A 245 21.94 -19.58 -29.97
CA ARG A 245 21.21 -18.40 -29.51
C ARG A 245 19.96 -18.78 -28.73
N TRP A 246 19.43 -17.77 -28.04
CA TRP A 246 18.19 -17.82 -27.30
C TRP A 246 17.29 -16.69 -27.79
N GLN A 247 15.98 -16.91 -27.76
CA GLN A 247 14.97 -15.91 -28.09
C GLN A 247 13.94 -15.79 -26.97
N ALA A 248 13.38 -14.58 -26.81
CA ALA A 248 12.32 -14.33 -25.84
C ALA A 248 10.96 -14.77 -26.41
N LEU A 249 10.14 -15.38 -25.54
CA LEU A 249 8.76 -15.72 -25.86
C LEU A 249 7.88 -14.56 -25.36
N GLN A 250 7.47 -13.66 -26.26
CA GLN A 250 6.71 -12.46 -25.89
C GLN A 250 5.38 -12.82 -25.19
N LYS A 251 5.16 -12.27 -23.99
CA LYS A 251 3.84 -12.24 -23.34
C LYS A 251 3.31 -10.81 -23.22
N GLN A 252 2.45 -10.46 -24.19
CA GLN A 252 1.37 -9.45 -24.20
C GLN A 252 1.65 -8.03 -23.67
N THR A 253 1.68 -7.07 -24.60
CA THR A 253 1.28 -5.66 -24.43
C THR A 253 -0.25 -5.55 -24.52
N GLY A 254 -0.88 -4.72 -23.67
CA GLY A 254 -2.32 -4.50 -23.71
C GLY A 254 -2.79 -3.45 -22.69
N THR A 255 -3.88 -2.75 -22.98
CA THR A 255 -4.49 -1.82 -22.02
C THR A 255 -5.17 -2.62 -20.91
N LEU A 256 -5.01 -2.20 -19.64
CA LEU A 256 -5.83 -2.69 -18.53
C LEU A 256 -7.26 -2.14 -18.66
N SER A 257 -7.98 -2.53 -19.70
CA SER A 257 -9.36 -2.13 -19.93
C SER A 257 -10.09 -3.27 -20.60
N GLN A 258 -10.84 -4.03 -19.79
CA GLN A 258 -12.29 -4.25 -19.94
C GLN A 258 -12.80 -4.74 -18.59
N ILE A 259 -13.17 -3.83 -17.69
CA ILE A 259 -14.00 -4.25 -16.54
C ILE A 259 -15.42 -4.45 -17.08
N PRO A 260 -16.09 -5.59 -16.85
CA PRO A 260 -17.43 -5.83 -17.39
C PRO A 260 -18.41 -4.73 -16.97
N THR A 261 -19.19 -4.21 -17.93
CA THR A 261 -20.20 -3.13 -17.86
C THR A 261 -21.22 -3.24 -16.70
N SER A 262 -21.22 -4.35 -15.99
CA SER A 262 -21.93 -4.57 -14.72
C SER A 262 -21.53 -3.63 -13.56
N LEU A 263 -20.50 -2.77 -13.71
CA LEU A 263 -20.15 -1.74 -12.73
C LEU A 263 -21.11 -0.54 -12.85
N ARG A 264 -22.38 -0.74 -12.46
CA ARG A 264 -23.27 0.41 -12.24
C ARG A 264 -22.89 1.12 -10.93
N ALA A 265 -23.31 2.36 -10.92
CA ALA A 265 -22.84 3.44 -10.09
C ALA A 265 -23.96 3.77 -9.08
N GLY A 266 -23.67 3.73 -7.77
CA GLY A 266 -24.68 3.86 -6.69
C GLY A 266 -24.27 4.85 -5.60
N ASN A 267 -25.23 5.64 -5.11
CA ASN A 267 -25.06 6.85 -4.29
C ASN A 267 -24.06 6.74 -3.12
N TRP A 268 -23.32 7.83 -2.90
CA TRP A 268 -22.08 7.89 -2.09
C TRP A 268 -22.25 8.54 -0.70
N GLU A 269 -23.42 8.53 -0.07
CA GLU A 269 -23.59 9.25 1.20
C GLU A 269 -22.66 8.73 2.30
N SER A 270 -21.82 9.65 2.78
CA SER A 270 -20.79 9.48 3.80
C SER A 270 -21.39 9.00 5.12
N LEU A 271 -20.91 7.86 5.64
CA LEU A 271 -21.01 7.52 7.05
C LEU A 271 -20.01 8.38 7.83
N SER A 272 -20.33 9.66 8.03
CA SER A 272 -19.73 10.46 9.10
C SER A 272 -20.39 10.05 10.41
N GLY A 273 -19.82 9.04 11.07
CA GLY A 273 -20.27 8.60 12.39
C GLY A 273 -20.04 9.67 13.45
N ARG A 274 -21.01 10.58 13.65
CA ARG A 274 -21.24 11.21 14.96
C ARG A 274 -22.31 10.40 15.67
N SER A 275 -21.90 9.64 16.68
CA SER A 275 -22.81 9.01 17.64
C SER A 275 -23.38 10.09 18.58
N GLU A 276 -24.49 10.71 18.18
CA GLU A 276 -25.39 11.39 19.11
C GLU A 276 -26.60 10.49 19.41
N LYS A 277 -26.65 9.93 20.62
CA LYS A 277 -27.84 9.65 21.47
C LYS A 277 -27.40 8.82 22.68
N GLN A 278 -27.36 9.43 23.87
CA GLN A 278 -28.43 9.51 24.90
C GLN A 278 -28.39 8.36 25.93
N PRO A 279 -28.70 8.63 27.21
CA PRO A 279 -28.23 7.84 28.34
C PRO A 279 -29.05 6.55 28.54
N ALA A 280 -28.35 5.48 28.88
CA ALA A 280 -28.94 4.21 29.25
C ALA A 280 -29.73 4.33 30.57
N ARG A 281 -30.99 3.91 30.52
CA ARG A 281 -31.86 3.69 31.67
C ARG A 281 -31.47 2.41 32.42
N HIS A 282 -31.68 2.46 33.73
CA HIS A 282 -31.55 1.39 34.71
C HIS A 282 -32.15 0.03 34.28
N SER A 283 -31.42 -1.04 34.59
CA SER A 283 -32.01 -2.31 35.01
C SER A 283 -31.17 -2.94 36.13
N ARG A 284 -31.84 -3.15 37.26
CA ARG A 284 -31.35 -3.80 38.48
C ARG A 284 -31.17 -5.31 38.28
N PHE A 285 -30.35 -5.90 39.18
CA PHE A 285 -30.46 -7.20 39.89
C PHE A 285 -29.12 -7.95 39.92
N PRO A 286 -28.86 -8.80 40.94
CA PRO A 286 -28.66 -8.44 42.35
C PRO A 286 -27.32 -8.95 42.91
N ASP A 287 -26.99 -8.45 44.11
CA ASP A 287 -25.96 -9.01 44.99
C ASP A 287 -26.29 -10.44 45.42
N SER A 288 -25.27 -11.31 45.44
CA SER A 288 -25.17 -12.37 46.44
C SER A 288 -23.72 -12.74 46.75
N LEU A 289 -23.38 -12.38 47.98
CA LEU A 289 -22.28 -12.73 48.88
C LEU A 289 -21.75 -14.19 48.85
N GLY A 290 -20.47 -14.31 49.23
CA GLY A 290 -19.85 -15.52 49.79
C GLY A 290 -18.31 -15.43 49.80
N THR A 291 -17.68 -14.62 50.67
CA THR A 291 -17.06 -14.97 51.97
C THR A 291 -16.05 -16.13 52.00
N GLY A 292 -14.81 -15.82 52.43
CA GLY A 292 -13.83 -16.77 53.02
C GLY A 292 -12.37 -16.44 52.61
N ASN A 293 -11.64 -15.57 53.32
CA ASN A 293 -10.63 -15.86 54.38
C ASN A 293 -9.53 -16.86 53.94
N ARG A 294 -8.22 -16.71 54.21
CA ARG A 294 -7.37 -15.78 54.98
C ARG A 294 -5.90 -16.23 54.80
N GLU A 295 -4.95 -15.37 55.21
CA GLU A 295 -3.55 -15.68 55.64
C GLU A 295 -2.55 -16.16 54.55
N SER A 296 -1.28 -15.79 54.53
CA SER A 296 -0.42 -14.98 55.41
C SER A 296 0.90 -14.66 54.67
N GLN A 297 1.43 -13.46 54.90
CA GLN A 297 2.85 -13.07 54.70
C GLN A 297 3.74 -13.71 55.81
N PRO A 298 5.10 -13.75 55.74
CA PRO A 298 5.97 -12.61 55.39
C PRO A 298 7.38 -12.90 54.80
N GLY A 299 8.11 -11.82 54.45
CA GLY A 299 9.55 -11.75 54.72
C GLY A 299 10.49 -11.20 53.63
N CYS A 300 10.87 -9.93 53.79
CA CYS A 300 12.20 -9.30 53.60
C CYS A 300 13.16 -9.75 52.47
N SER A 301 13.66 -8.80 51.66
CA SER A 301 14.84 -7.99 52.04
C SER A 301 15.21 -6.91 51.01
N GLU A 302 15.56 -5.74 51.55
CA GLU A 302 16.32 -4.60 51.02
C GLU A 302 17.35 -4.88 49.92
N LYS A 303 17.48 -3.94 48.95
CA LYS A 303 18.67 -3.07 48.84
C LYS A 303 18.53 -1.96 47.79
N GLN A 304 19.00 -0.78 48.21
CA GLN A 304 19.66 0.30 47.46
C GLN A 304 18.81 1.39 46.76
N ALA A 305 18.66 2.48 47.50
CA ALA A 305 18.64 3.86 46.99
C ALA A 305 20.02 4.26 46.42
N ASN A 306 20.08 5.13 45.41
CA ASN A 306 20.24 6.59 45.59
C ASN A 306 20.53 7.34 44.27
N ARG A 307 20.05 8.61 44.21
CA ARG A 307 20.51 9.77 43.39
C ARG A 307 20.16 9.74 41.88
N LEU A 308 19.65 10.81 41.22
CA LEU A 308 19.79 12.26 41.42
C LEU A 308 18.61 13.06 40.80
N SER A 309 18.24 14.11 41.52
CA SER A 309 17.73 15.45 41.15
C SER A 309 16.99 15.73 39.83
N GLN A 310 15.77 16.27 40.02
CA GLN A 310 15.32 17.60 39.57
C GLN A 310 15.63 18.03 38.13
N ASN A 311 14.57 18.22 37.34
CA ASN A 311 14.31 19.52 36.70
C ASN A 311 12.84 19.64 36.30
N HIS A 312 12.12 20.51 37.01
CA HIS A 312 10.89 21.13 36.53
C HIS A 312 11.24 22.12 35.42
N LYS A 313 10.60 22.01 34.26
CA LYS A 313 10.30 23.17 33.42
C LYS A 313 8.97 22.96 32.72
N ALA A 314 8.07 23.88 33.05
CA ALA A 314 6.75 24.05 32.47
C ALA A 314 6.85 24.38 30.99
N LEU A 315 5.98 23.78 30.18
CA LEU A 315 5.59 24.30 28.88
C LEU A 315 4.07 24.24 28.79
N GLY A 316 3.51 25.41 28.48
CA GLY A 316 2.11 25.73 28.57
C GLY A 316 1.25 24.97 27.57
N ALA A 317 0.04 24.68 28.01
CA ALA A 317 -1.07 24.26 27.17
C ALA A 317 -1.41 25.40 26.20
N VAL A 318 -1.31 25.13 24.90
CA VAL A 318 -1.96 25.93 23.85
C VAL A 318 -3.26 25.20 23.53
N THR A 319 -4.37 25.76 24.00
CA THR A 319 -5.72 25.36 23.59
C THR A 319 -6.00 25.96 22.22
N CYS A 320 -6.05 25.13 21.19
CA CYS A 320 -6.65 25.50 19.90
C CYS A 320 -8.14 25.13 19.95
N GLU A 321 -8.97 26.08 20.36
CA GLU A 321 -10.41 26.04 20.09
C GLU A 321 -10.62 26.27 18.59
N SER A 322 -11.04 25.23 17.87
CA SER A 322 -11.59 25.38 16.53
C SER A 322 -13.10 25.20 16.59
N GLN A 323 -13.81 26.30 16.41
CA GLN A 323 -15.26 26.31 16.24
C GLN A 323 -15.63 25.77 14.85
N PRO A 324 -16.69 24.97 14.69
CA PRO A 324 -17.16 24.54 13.39
C PRO A 324 -17.91 25.68 12.69
N VAL A 325 -17.39 26.10 11.53
CA VAL A 325 -18.11 26.97 10.60
C VAL A 325 -19.15 26.13 9.86
N CYS A 326 -20.41 26.41 10.11
CA CYS A 326 -21.52 25.90 9.31
C CYS A 326 -21.72 26.81 8.09
N PHE A 327 -21.66 26.27 6.87
CA PHE A 327 -22.20 26.94 5.68
C PHE A 327 -23.42 26.18 5.19
N ALA A 328 -24.57 26.82 5.33
CA ALA A 328 -25.82 26.43 4.69
C ALA A 328 -26.05 27.33 3.46
N GLY A 329 -26.64 26.74 2.43
CA GLY A 329 -27.51 27.43 1.47
C GLY A 329 -26.83 28.11 0.29
N ALA A 330 -27.01 27.52 -0.89
CA ALA A 330 -26.89 28.23 -2.15
C ALA A 330 -27.98 29.31 -2.28
N PRO A 331 -27.72 30.38 -3.04
CA PRO A 331 -28.75 31.03 -3.81
C PRO A 331 -28.50 30.89 -5.32
N SER A 332 -29.63 30.85 -6.01
CA SER A 332 -29.82 30.76 -7.45
C SER A 332 -29.56 32.07 -8.20
N GLU A 333 -29.32 31.90 -9.50
CA GLU A 333 -29.63 32.79 -10.63
C GLU A 333 -28.73 34.01 -11.00
N THR A 334 -28.21 33.88 -12.23
CA THR A 334 -28.10 34.86 -13.33
C THR A 334 -27.37 36.20 -13.11
N ALA A 335 -26.25 36.38 -13.81
CA ALA A 335 -26.00 37.52 -14.72
C ALA A 335 -24.69 37.30 -15.49
N GLY A 336 -24.67 37.71 -16.76
CA GLY A 336 -23.56 37.51 -17.69
C GLY A 336 -22.30 38.30 -17.37
N GLY A 337 -21.15 37.75 -17.77
CA GLY A 337 -19.84 38.39 -17.75
C GLY A 337 -19.01 37.90 -18.93
N GLN A 338 -18.47 38.84 -19.70
CA GLN A 338 -17.67 38.65 -20.90
C GLN A 338 -16.31 37.98 -20.63
N PRO A 339 -15.68 37.36 -21.65
CA PRO A 339 -14.39 36.68 -21.48
C PRO A 339 -13.22 37.67 -21.44
N PHE A 340 -12.30 37.45 -20.49
CA PHE A 340 -10.97 38.06 -20.48
C PHE A 340 -10.02 37.34 -21.46
N PRO A 341 -9.07 38.06 -22.09
CA PRO A 341 -8.16 37.50 -23.09
C PRO A 341 -7.00 36.73 -22.46
N ILE A 342 -6.58 35.66 -23.14
CA ILE A 342 -5.33 34.94 -22.91
C ILE A 342 -4.21 35.71 -23.64
N PRO A 343 -3.05 35.98 -23.01
CA PRO A 343 -1.88 36.44 -23.73
C PRO A 343 -1.10 35.26 -24.31
N ASP A 344 -0.77 35.35 -25.59
CA ASP A 344 0.23 34.51 -26.27
C ASP A 344 1.63 34.84 -25.74
N VAL A 345 2.33 33.88 -25.12
CA VAL A 345 3.76 33.51 -25.31
C VAL A 345 3.99 32.10 -24.78
#